data_AF-A0A9D7NSS7-F1
#
_entry.id   AF-A0A9D7NSS7-F1
#
_cell.length_a   1.000
_cell.length_b   1.000
_cell.length_c   1.000
_cell.angle_alpha   90.00
_cell.angle_beta   90.00
_cell.angle_gamma   90.00
#
_symmetry.space_group_name_H-M   'P 1'
#
loop_
_entity.id
_entity.type
_entity.pdbx_description
1 polymer ?
#
loop_
_entity_poly.entity_id
_entity_poly.type
_entity_poly.pdbx_seq_one_letter_code
_entity_poly.pdbx_strand_id
1 'polypeptide(L)'
;MRSKLGRRCIIMTTASIKGEVTLEDGDESLLLVFNVESFIVAEALLDGKSTYQIINDLERSGTNFTALRAILHGAMQRHHKGPPSDASGVIDRLGYATVYATVMVGLNAAFGPAEGGDNSNPPRKGQTGSSGTKAGAKQD
;
A
#
# COMPACT_ATOMS: atom_id res chain seq x y z
N MET A 1 42.28 15.60 -16.63
CA MET A 1 41.29 16.32 -15.78
C MET A 1 40.07 15.42 -15.63
N ARG A 2 39.74 15.00 -14.40
CA ARG A 2 38.67 14.04 -14.09
C ARG A 2 37.32 14.76 -14.05
N SER A 3 36.37 14.40 -14.92
CA SER A 3 35.00 14.92 -14.86
C SER A 3 34.25 14.22 -13.72
N LYS A 4 33.77 15.01 -12.75
CA LYS A 4 32.90 14.54 -11.67
C LYS A 4 31.52 14.24 -12.24
N LEU A 5 31.19 12.96 -12.39
CA LEU A 5 29.82 12.51 -12.60
C LEU A 5 29.02 12.79 -11.32
N GLY A 6 28.24 13.87 -11.33
CA GLY A 6 27.29 14.18 -10.26
C GLY A 6 26.21 13.11 -10.23
N ARG A 7 26.29 12.20 -9.25
CA ARG A 7 25.20 11.26 -8.94
C ARG A 7 24.00 12.07 -8.45
N ARG A 8 23.05 12.34 -9.34
CA ARG A 8 21.72 12.81 -8.94
C ARG A 8 21.02 11.59 -8.35
N CYS A 9 21.04 11.50 -7.01
CA CYS A 9 20.14 10.64 -6.27
C CYS A 9 18.73 11.15 -6.56
N ILE A 10 18.00 10.44 -7.42
CA ILE A 10 16.56 10.63 -7.55
C ILE A 10 15.98 10.10 -6.25
N ILE A 11 15.70 10.99 -5.31
CA ILE A 11 14.83 10.65 -4.18
C ILE A 11 13.44 10.48 -4.79
N MET A 12 13.15 9.25 -5.22
CA MET A 12 11.77 8.83 -5.45
C MET A 12 11.12 8.86 -4.08
N THR A 13 10.36 9.91 -3.79
CA THR A 13 9.53 9.97 -2.59
C THR A 13 8.42 8.93 -2.78
N THR A 14 8.73 7.67 -2.50
CA THR A 14 7.75 6.60 -2.40
C THR A 14 6.82 7.02 -1.26
N ALA A 15 5.56 7.33 -1.56
CA ALA A 15 4.55 7.42 -0.53
C ALA A 15 4.65 6.12 0.29
N SER A 16 5.08 6.23 1.54
CA SER A 16 5.30 5.06 2.37
C SER A 16 3.92 4.52 2.72
N ILE A 17 3.65 3.26 2.36
CA ILE A 17 2.43 2.56 2.77
C ILE A 17 2.45 2.47 4.30
N LYS A 18 1.65 3.31 4.96
CA LYS A 18 1.56 3.37 6.42
C LYS A 18 0.20 3.93 6.86
N GLY A 19 -0.58 3.12 7.56
CA GLY A 19 -1.77 3.51 8.29
C GLY A 19 -1.68 3.04 9.73
N GLU A 20 -2.23 3.80 10.66
CA GLU A 20 -2.35 3.41 12.07
C GLU A 20 -3.76 3.77 12.54
N VAL A 21 -4.39 2.86 13.29
CA VAL A 21 -5.72 3.09 13.84
C VAL A 21 -5.84 2.31 15.15
N THR A 22 -6.55 2.90 16.11
CA THR A 22 -6.84 2.24 17.38
C THR A 22 -8.18 1.54 17.30
N LEU A 23 -8.21 0.29 17.76
CA LEU A 23 -9.43 -0.48 17.96
C LEU A 23 -9.69 -0.57 19.47
N GLU A 24 -10.78 0.04 19.91
CA GLU A 24 -11.19 0.03 21.32
C GLU A 24 -11.89 -1.31 21.68
N ASP A 25 -11.43 -1.96 22.74
CA ASP A 25 -11.96 -3.19 23.35
C ASP A 25 -12.25 -2.93 24.84
N GLY A 26 -13.31 -2.17 25.11
CA GLY A 26 -13.68 -1.78 26.47
C GLY A 26 -12.62 -0.90 27.13
N ASP A 27 -11.92 -1.44 28.13
CA ASP A 27 -10.82 -0.78 28.85
C ASP A 27 -9.45 -0.98 28.16
N GLU A 28 -9.39 -1.86 27.16
CA GLU A 28 -8.18 -2.12 26.37
C GLU A 28 -8.25 -1.41 25.02
N SER A 29 -7.10 -0.96 24.52
CA SER A 29 -6.98 -0.39 23.18
C SER A 29 -5.90 -1.14 22.40
N LEU A 30 -6.26 -1.60 21.21
CA LEU A 30 -5.36 -2.31 20.30
C LEU A 30 -4.89 -1.34 19.22
N LEU A 31 -3.60 -1.03 19.20
CA LEU A 31 -3.01 -0.23 18.12
C LEU A 31 -2.73 -1.14 16.91
N LEU A 32 -3.49 -0.92 15.85
CA LEU A 32 -3.36 -1.63 14.58
C LEU A 32 -2.46 -0.84 13.62
N VAL A 33 -1.43 -1.51 13.08
CA VAL A 33 -0.44 -0.88 12.19
C VAL A 33 -0.49 -1.53 10.81
N PHE A 34 -0.90 -0.76 9.82
CA PHE A 34 -1.04 -1.15 8.42
C PHE A 34 0.18 -0.66 7.63
N ASN A 35 1.18 -1.52 7.49
CA ASN A 35 2.40 -1.25 6.74
C ASN A 35 2.79 -2.48 5.88
N VAL A 36 3.86 -2.38 5.10
CA VAL A 36 4.32 -3.48 4.24
C VAL A 36 4.50 -4.81 5.00
N GLU A 37 5.05 -4.77 6.23
CA GLU A 37 5.25 -5.96 7.06
C GLU A 37 3.92 -6.61 7.46
N SER A 38 2.93 -5.81 7.87
CA SER A 38 1.59 -6.30 8.22
C SER A 38 0.92 -7.01 7.04
N PHE A 39 1.13 -6.52 5.83
CA PHE A 39 0.55 -7.12 4.63
C PHE A 39 1.25 -8.42 4.25
N ILE A 40 2.58 -8.49 4.35
CA ILE A 40 3.33 -9.75 4.15
C ILE A 40 2.83 -10.84 5.10
N VAL A 41 2.56 -10.49 6.36
CA VAL A 41 1.98 -11.42 7.33
C VAL A 41 0.59 -11.89 6.89
N ALA A 42 -0.26 -10.97 6.42
CA ALA A 42 -1.59 -11.32 5.92
C ALA A 42 -1.55 -12.22 4.67
N GLU A 43 -0.64 -11.95 3.73
CA GLU A 43 -0.43 -12.76 2.51
C GLU A 43 0.01 -14.20 2.86
N ALA A 44 0.91 -14.34 3.84
CA ALA A 44 1.40 -15.64 4.30
C ALA A 44 0.29 -16.52 4.91
N LEU A 45 -0.79 -15.92 5.41
CA LEU A 45 -1.93 -16.67 5.97
C LEU A 45 -2.92 -17.17 4.92
N LEU A 46 -2.88 -16.64 3.69
CA LEU A 46 -3.90 -16.87 2.66
C LEU A 46 -3.33 -17.53 1.40
N ASP A 47 -2.42 -18.50 1.60
CA ASP A 47 -1.81 -19.30 0.52
C ASP A 47 -1.20 -18.46 -0.61
N GLY A 48 -0.61 -17.31 -0.29
CA GLY A 48 0.08 -16.46 -1.26
C GLY A 48 -0.84 -15.59 -2.12
N LYS A 49 -2.10 -15.37 -1.71
CA LYS A 49 -2.90 -14.27 -2.25
C LYS A 49 -2.14 -12.95 -2.07
N SER A 50 -2.10 -12.13 -3.12
CA SER A 50 -1.49 -10.80 -3.02
C SER A 50 -2.33 -9.85 -2.16
N THR A 51 -1.68 -8.86 -1.54
CA THR A 51 -2.32 -7.80 -0.75
C THR A 51 -3.53 -7.19 -1.48
N TYR A 52 -3.39 -6.93 -2.78
CA TYR A 52 -4.48 -6.38 -3.61
C TYR A 52 -5.69 -7.32 -3.69
N GLN A 53 -5.46 -8.62 -3.85
CA GLN A 53 -6.55 -9.61 -3.88
C GLN A 53 -7.25 -9.71 -2.52
N ILE A 54 -6.49 -9.67 -1.43
CA ILE A 54 -7.04 -9.75 -0.06
C ILE A 54 -7.92 -8.53 0.23
N ILE A 55 -7.46 -7.32 -0.10
CA ILE A 55 -8.22 -6.08 0.09
C ILE A 55 -9.48 -6.07 -0.80
N ASN A 56 -9.34 -6.42 -2.07
CA ASN A 56 -10.48 -6.45 -3.00
C ASN A 56 -11.52 -7.51 -2.60
N ASP A 57 -11.10 -8.65 -2.07
CA ASP A 57 -11.99 -9.66 -1.50
C ASP A 57 -12.77 -9.12 -0.28
N LEU A 58 -12.11 -8.31 0.56
CA LEU A 58 -12.72 -7.68 1.72
C LEU A 58 -13.75 -6.61 1.30
N GLU A 59 -13.40 -5.75 0.35
CA GLU A 59 -14.26 -4.65 -0.13
C GLU A 59 -15.50 -5.13 -0.90
N ARG A 60 -15.35 -6.12 -1.79
CA ARG A 60 -16.45 -6.56 -2.68
C ARG A 60 -17.49 -7.42 -2.00
N SER A 61 -17.06 -8.24 -1.05
CA SER A 61 -17.94 -9.23 -0.42
C SER A 61 -18.63 -8.69 0.83
N GLY A 62 -18.09 -7.64 1.44
CA GLY A 62 -18.51 -7.10 2.75
C GLY A 62 -18.42 -8.10 3.91
N THR A 63 -18.20 -9.39 3.65
CA THR A 63 -18.37 -10.52 4.57
C THR A 63 -17.27 -11.58 4.45
N ASN A 64 -16.14 -11.26 3.80
CA ASN A 64 -15.00 -12.18 3.76
C ASN A 64 -14.25 -12.16 5.10
N PHE A 65 -14.75 -12.95 6.03
CA PHE A 65 -14.17 -13.19 7.35
C PHE A 65 -12.71 -13.60 7.29
N THR A 66 -12.35 -14.45 6.33
CA THR A 66 -10.98 -14.96 6.20
C THR A 66 -10.01 -13.84 5.84
N ALA A 67 -10.39 -12.94 4.91
CA ALA A 67 -9.60 -11.77 4.55
C ALA A 67 -9.50 -10.77 5.71
N LEU A 68 -10.62 -10.47 6.38
CA LEU A 68 -10.64 -9.55 7.53
C LEU A 68 -9.71 -10.05 8.64
N ARG A 69 -9.82 -11.34 9.00
CA ARG A 69 -9.00 -11.96 10.04
C ARG A 69 -7.51 -11.92 9.71
N ALA A 70 -7.14 -12.20 8.46
CA ALA A 70 -5.74 -12.18 8.04
C ALA A 70 -5.15 -10.76 8.12
N ILE A 71 -5.89 -9.76 7.62
CA ILE A 71 -5.47 -8.35 7.69
C ILE A 71 -5.36 -7.89 9.14
N LEU A 72 -6.36 -8.17 9.98
CA LEU A 72 -6.34 -7.82 11.39
C LEU A 72 -5.14 -8.43 12.10
N HIS A 73 -4.90 -9.73 11.88
CA HIS A 73 -3.76 -10.42 12.45
C HIS A 73 -2.44 -9.75 12.06
N GLY A 74 -2.25 -9.46 10.77
CA GLY A 74 -1.06 -8.75 10.29
C GLY A 74 -0.88 -7.39 10.95
N ALA A 75 -1.96 -6.62 11.08
CA ALA A 75 -1.94 -5.29 11.67
C ALA A 75 -1.63 -5.29 13.17
N MET A 76 -1.98 -6.36 13.89
CA MET A 76 -1.70 -6.53 15.31
C MET A 76 -0.22 -6.84 15.59
N GLN A 77 0.49 -7.52 14.68
CA GLN A 77 1.81 -8.12 14.97
C GLN A 77 2.89 -7.14 15.46
N ARG A 78 2.76 -5.86 15.11
CA ARG A 78 3.69 -4.81 15.55
C ARG A 78 3.73 -4.67 17.08
N HIS A 79 2.57 -4.71 17.72
CA HIS A 79 2.39 -4.41 19.15
C HIS A 79 1.81 -5.57 19.96
N HIS A 80 1.09 -6.48 19.30
CA HIS A 80 0.46 -7.65 19.89
C HIS A 80 0.90 -8.90 19.13
N LYS A 81 2.03 -9.46 19.56
CA LYS A 81 2.56 -10.71 18.98
C LYS A 81 1.79 -11.90 19.52
N GLY A 82 1.14 -12.64 18.63
CA GLY A 82 0.32 -13.78 18.99
C GLY A 82 -0.04 -14.65 17.80
N PRO A 83 -0.70 -15.80 18.03
CA PRO A 83 -1.20 -16.66 16.97
C PRO A 83 -2.37 -16.02 16.19
N PRO A 84 -2.67 -16.51 14.97
CA PRO A 84 -3.83 -16.05 14.18
C PRO A 84 -5.20 -16.21 14.86
N SER A 85 -5.30 -17.09 15.87
CA SER A 85 -6.51 -17.24 16.69
C SER A 85 -6.87 -15.99 17.47
N ASP A 86 -5.89 -15.16 17.85
CA ASP A 86 -6.14 -13.95 18.65
C ASP A 86 -6.99 -12.94 17.87
N ALA A 87 -6.70 -12.78 16.58
CA ALA A 87 -7.51 -11.97 15.68
C ALA A 87 -8.96 -12.50 15.57
N SER A 88 -9.16 -13.82 15.66
CA SER A 88 -10.51 -14.40 15.68
C SER A 88 -11.23 -14.03 16.99
N GLY A 89 -10.52 -14.15 18.12
CA GLY A 89 -11.05 -13.76 19.43
C GLY A 89 -11.42 -12.28 19.52
N VAL A 90 -10.65 -11.39 18.88
CA VAL A 90 -11.00 -9.96 18.78
C VAL A 90 -12.30 -9.77 17.99
N ILE A 91 -12.46 -10.48 16.86
CA ILE A 91 -13.69 -10.40 16.07
C ILE A 91 -14.90 -10.95 16.84
N ASP A 92 -14.73 -12.05 17.58
CA ASP A 92 -15.81 -12.64 18.39
C ASP A 92 -16.24 -11.70 19.52
N ARG A 93 -15.30 -10.97 20.15
CA ARG A 93 -15.60 -10.02 21.23
C ARG A 93 -16.24 -8.73 20.74
N LEU A 94 -15.69 -8.12 19.69
CA LEU A 94 -16.07 -6.78 19.23
C LEU A 94 -17.12 -6.78 18.12
N GLY A 95 -17.36 -7.94 17.52
CA GLY A 95 -18.24 -8.11 16.40
C GLY A 95 -17.58 -7.75 15.07
N TYR A 96 -17.96 -8.51 14.03
CA TYR A 96 -17.42 -8.37 12.67
C TYR A 96 -17.53 -6.94 12.12
N ALA A 97 -18.70 -6.30 12.28
CA ALA A 97 -18.96 -4.98 11.68
C ALA A 97 -18.04 -3.89 12.24
N THR A 98 -17.81 -3.89 13.56
CA THR A 98 -16.91 -2.96 14.25
C THR A 98 -15.49 -3.12 13.74
N VAL A 99 -15.00 -4.37 13.76
CA VAL A 99 -13.64 -4.68 13.33
C VAL A 99 -13.44 -4.37 11.85
N TYR A 100 -14.40 -4.72 11.00
CA TYR A 100 -14.39 -4.39 9.57
C TYR A 100 -14.27 -2.89 9.35
N ALA A 101 -15.12 -2.08 9.99
CA ALA A 101 -15.09 -0.63 9.85
C ALA A 101 -13.73 -0.05 10.24
N THR A 102 -13.17 -0.48 11.37
CA THR A 102 -11.86 -0.03 11.84
C THR A 102 -10.72 -0.45 10.90
N VAL A 103 -10.75 -1.69 10.41
CA VAL A 103 -9.77 -2.17 9.42
C VAL A 103 -9.85 -1.36 8.14
N MET A 104 -11.05 -1.03 7.64
CA MET A 104 -11.21 -0.21 6.45
C MET A 104 -10.67 1.23 6.66
N VAL A 105 -10.83 1.81 7.85
CA VAL A 105 -10.20 3.09 8.19
C VAL A 105 -8.67 2.98 8.13
N GLY A 106 -8.09 1.93 8.70
CA GLY A 106 -6.64 1.69 8.67
C GLY A 106 -6.10 1.47 7.25
N LEU A 107 -6.82 0.71 6.42
CA LEU A 107 -6.48 0.51 5.00
C LEU A 107 -6.56 1.81 4.21
N ASN A 108 -7.60 2.63 4.44
CA ASN A 108 -7.71 3.95 3.82
C ASN A 108 -6.59 4.90 4.27
N ALA A 109 -6.11 4.80 5.52
CA ALA A 109 -4.94 5.56 5.95
C ALA A 109 -3.66 5.06 5.26
N ALA A 110 -3.53 3.75 5.03
CA ALA A 110 -2.36 3.15 4.40
C ALA A 110 -2.27 3.36 2.88
N PHE A 111 -3.42 3.41 2.19
CA PHE A 111 -3.53 3.47 0.73
C PHE A 111 -4.25 4.71 0.19
N GLY A 112 -4.79 5.56 1.06
CA GLY A 112 -5.49 6.78 0.68
C GLY A 112 -4.62 7.73 -0.13
N PRO A 113 -5.23 8.62 -0.92
CA PRO A 113 -4.48 9.56 -1.74
C PRO A 113 -3.59 10.40 -0.82
N ALA A 114 -2.28 10.40 -1.10
CA ALA A 114 -1.38 11.38 -0.53
C ALA A 114 -1.95 12.77 -0.88
N GLU A 115 -2.43 13.51 0.12
CA GLU A 115 -2.94 14.86 -0.12
C GLU A 115 -1.88 15.68 -0.86
N GLY A 116 -2.27 16.26 -2.00
CA GLY A 116 -1.61 17.43 -2.57
C GLY A 116 -0.24 17.21 -3.21
N GLY A 117 -0.23 16.59 -4.39
CA GLY A 117 0.86 16.74 -5.34
C GLY A 117 0.29 16.95 -6.73
N ASP A 118 -0.24 18.14 -7.00
CA ASP A 118 -0.50 18.61 -8.37
C ASP A 118 0.81 18.55 -9.15
N ASN A 119 1.02 17.44 -9.84
CA ASN A 119 1.98 17.33 -10.91
C ASN A 119 1.20 16.85 -12.12
N SER A 120 0.37 17.77 -12.64
CA SER A 120 0.25 17.97 -14.07
C SER A 120 1.60 17.64 -14.71
N ASN A 121 1.70 16.47 -15.34
CA ASN A 121 2.91 16.02 -16.01
C ASN A 121 3.28 17.11 -17.03
N PRO A 122 4.37 17.89 -16.86
CA PRO A 122 4.73 18.84 -17.90
C PRO A 122 5.02 18.02 -19.16
N PRO A 123 4.45 18.38 -20.32
CA PRO A 123 4.68 17.62 -21.54
C PRO A 123 6.18 17.49 -21.76
N ARG A 124 6.65 16.25 -22.02
CA ARG A 124 8.03 15.98 -22.42
C ARG A 124 8.37 16.95 -23.55
N LYS A 125 9.22 17.95 -23.29
CA LYS A 125 9.98 18.63 -24.34
C LYS A 125 10.94 17.60 -24.91
N GLY A 126 10.43 16.80 -25.84
CA GLY A 126 11.21 15.96 -26.72
C GLY A 126 12.01 16.85 -27.64
N GLN A 127 13.32 16.83 -27.45
CA GLN A 127 14.32 17.30 -28.39
C GLN A 127 14.02 16.74 -29.79
N THR A 128 13.74 17.60 -30.76
CA THR A 128 13.95 17.25 -32.17
C THR A 128 15.46 17.34 -32.42
N GLY A 129 16.16 16.26 -32.07
CA GLY A 129 17.55 16.04 -32.41
C GLY A 129 17.66 15.71 -33.90
N SER A 130 18.47 16.51 -34.59
CA SER A 130 19.01 16.33 -35.94
C SER A 130 19.21 14.86 -36.33
N SER A 131 18.49 14.40 -37.35
CA SER A 131 18.84 13.21 -38.12
C SER A 131 19.59 13.68 -39.36
N GLY A 132 20.92 13.64 -39.31
CA GLY A 132 21.75 13.75 -40.51
C GLY A 132 21.90 12.38 -41.17
N THR A 133 21.70 12.28 -42.48
CA THR A 133 22.75 11.92 -43.47
C THR A 133 22.16 11.50 -44.83
N LYS A 134 22.51 12.29 -45.86
CA LYS A 134 22.70 12.02 -47.32
C LYS A 134 21.57 11.39 -48.15
N ALA A 135 21.16 12.07 -49.23
CA ALA A 135 21.63 11.80 -50.62
C ALA A 135 20.78 12.52 -51.69
N GLY A 136 21.42 13.01 -52.75
CA GLY A 136 20.87 12.90 -54.12
C GLY A 136 20.15 14.11 -54.72
N ALA A 137 20.70 14.59 -55.82
CA ALA A 137 20.21 15.63 -56.72
C ALA A 137 18.91 15.26 -57.48
N LYS A 138 18.16 16.25 -57.98
CA LYS A 138 18.15 16.70 -59.40
C LYS A 138 17.14 17.82 -59.64
N GLN A 139 17.55 18.76 -60.50
CA GLN A 139 16.73 19.76 -61.20
C GLN A 139 15.73 19.10 -62.16
N ASP A 140 14.56 19.73 -62.34
CA ASP A 140 14.07 20.22 -63.63
C ASP A 140 13.12 21.41 -63.37
#